data_AF-A0A1G3A1Q4-F1
#
_entry.id   AF-A0A1G3A1Q4-F1
#
_cell.length_a   1.000
_cell.length_b   1.000
_cell.length_c   1.000
_cell.angle_alpha   90.00
_cell.angle_beta   90.00
_cell.angle_gamma   90.00
#
_symmetry.space_group_name_H-M   'P 1'
#
loop_
_entity.id
_entity.type
_entity.pdbx_description
1 polymer ?
#
loop_
_entity_poly.entity_id
_entity_poly.type
_entity_poly.pdbx_seq_one_letter_code
_entity_poly.pdbx_strand_id
1 'polypeptide(L)'
;MRFMGRVFRSGRYWAIEIPILDIATQGRTKTEAYGMIADAVEALVNRKGFKVRVYGMKGSEFEIGASNQGALTALLLRRARLKAGLSLEEVAARLGSKSPNSYARYEQGRSLPSVEKLTQLFSAVARNREFVIMESRVRYE
;
A
#
# COMPACT_ATOMS: atom_id res chain seq x y z
N MET A 1 -1.62 -10.75 -0.25
CA MET A 1 -1.69 -9.76 0.84
C MET A 1 -2.82 -8.79 0.55
N ARG A 2 -3.45 -8.25 1.60
CA ARG A 2 -4.41 -7.16 1.48
C ARG A 2 -4.01 -6.03 2.41
N PHE A 3 -4.33 -4.80 2.05
CA PHE A 3 -4.09 -3.64 2.91
C PHE A 3 -5.41 -3.13 3.47
N MET A 4 -5.42 -2.88 4.77
CA MET A 4 -6.57 -2.33 5.47
C MET A 4 -6.64 -0.82 5.25
N GLY A 5 -7.86 -0.33 5.05
CA GLY A 5 -8.18 1.08 4.94
C GLY A 5 -9.39 1.44 5.80
N ARG A 6 -9.63 2.74 5.92
CA ARG A 6 -10.76 3.31 6.65
C ARG A 6 -11.61 4.19 5.74
N VAL A 7 -12.92 4.11 5.91
CA VAL A 7 -13.92 4.89 5.18
C VAL A 7 -14.93 5.48 6.17
N PHE A 8 -15.12 6.78 6.12
CA PHE A 8 -15.93 7.51 7.10
C PHE A 8 -16.58 8.74 6.48
N ARG A 9 -17.68 9.19 7.09
CA ARG A 9 -18.40 10.37 6.63
C ARG A 9 -17.63 11.63 7.00
N SER A 10 -17.43 12.53 6.03
CA SER A 10 -16.80 13.84 6.19
C SER A 10 -17.71 14.89 5.55
N GLY A 11 -18.57 15.51 6.37
CA GLY A 11 -19.61 16.43 5.92
C GLY A 11 -20.58 15.78 4.91
N ARG A 12 -20.58 16.29 3.67
CA ARG A 12 -21.40 15.80 2.55
C ARG A 12 -20.74 14.66 1.75
N TYR A 13 -19.51 14.30 2.08
CA TYR A 13 -18.73 13.29 1.36
C TYR A 13 -18.39 12.09 2.26
N TRP A 14 -17.87 11.05 1.62
CA TRP A 14 -17.21 9.93 2.26
C TRP A 14 -15.72 10.03 1.99
N ALA A 15 -14.95 10.29 3.05
CA ALA A 15 -13.50 10.23 3.01
C ALA A 15 -13.06 8.77 3.11
N ILE A 16 -12.01 8.42 2.39
CA ILE A 16 -11.48 7.07 2.35
C ILE A 16 -9.97 7.07 2.23
N GLU A 17 -9.32 6.21 2.99
CA GLU A 17 -7.86 6.17 3.04
C GLU A 17 -7.31 4.77 3.26
N ILE A 18 -6.08 4.56 2.77
CA ILE A 18 -5.25 3.38 3.01
C ILE A 18 -3.99 3.88 3.72
N PRO A 19 -3.98 3.96 5.07
CA PRO A 19 -2.93 4.66 5.80
C PRO A 19 -1.52 4.13 5.56
N ILE A 20 -1.38 2.82 5.35
CA ILE A 20 -0.07 2.20 5.09
C ILE A 20 0.51 2.60 3.73
N LEU A 21 -0.37 2.90 2.75
CA LEU A 21 0.03 3.45 1.47
C LEU A 21 0.11 4.97 1.51
N ASP A 22 -0.35 5.65 2.55
CA ASP A 22 -0.46 7.12 2.57
C ASP A 22 -1.29 7.67 1.39
N ILE A 23 -2.38 6.97 1.04
CA ILE A 23 -3.30 7.37 -0.03
C ILE A 23 -4.65 7.67 0.57
N ALA A 24 -5.22 8.82 0.20
CA ALA A 24 -6.57 9.20 0.56
C ALA A 24 -7.29 9.81 -0.65
N THR A 25 -8.60 9.68 -0.67
CA THR A 25 -9.50 10.30 -1.64
C THR A 25 -10.89 10.45 -1.00
N GLN A 26 -11.89 10.83 -1.79
CA GLN A 26 -13.27 10.96 -1.32
C GLN A 26 -14.26 10.73 -2.46
N GLY A 27 -15.49 10.34 -2.12
CA GLY A 27 -16.63 10.28 -3.03
C GLY A 27 -17.89 10.86 -2.38
N ARG A 28 -18.93 11.15 -3.15
CA ARG A 28 -20.23 11.60 -2.59
C ARG A 28 -20.97 10.45 -1.90
N THR A 29 -20.78 9.22 -2.39
CA THR A 29 -21.29 8.00 -1.74
C THR A 29 -20.15 7.11 -1.27
N LYS A 30 -20.44 6.18 -0.37
CA LYS A 30 -19.46 5.19 0.10
C LYS A 30 -18.95 4.30 -1.05
N THR A 31 -19.84 3.89 -1.94
CA THR A 31 -19.51 3.11 -3.15
C THR A 31 -18.61 3.89 -4.10
N GLU A 32 -18.91 5.18 -4.31
CA GLU A 32 -18.05 6.05 -5.12
C GLU A 32 -16.66 6.21 -4.48
N ALA A 33 -16.59 6.40 -3.16
CA ALA A 33 -15.31 6.46 -2.44
C ALA A 33 -14.47 5.18 -2.66
N TYR A 34 -15.11 4.00 -2.66
CA TYR A 34 -14.44 2.74 -3.01
C TYR A 34 -13.90 2.72 -4.45
N GLY A 35 -14.66 3.22 -5.43
CA GLY A 35 -14.16 3.38 -6.79
C GLY A 35 -12.95 4.33 -6.85
N MET A 36 -13.08 5.50 -6.22
CA MET A 36 -12.03 6.52 -6.21
C MET A 36 -10.72 6.02 -5.59
N ILE A 37 -10.77 5.24 -4.50
CA ILE A 37 -9.53 4.73 -3.87
C ILE A 37 -8.88 3.64 -4.72
N ALA A 38 -9.68 2.81 -5.40
CA ALA A 38 -9.17 1.81 -6.34
C ALA A 38 -8.47 2.50 -7.52
N ASP A 39 -9.13 3.48 -8.14
CA ASP A 39 -8.59 4.26 -9.24
C ASP A 39 -7.30 4.99 -8.85
N ALA A 40 -7.26 5.60 -7.65
CA ALA A 40 -6.05 6.26 -7.16
C ALA A 40 -4.87 5.30 -7.03
N VAL A 41 -5.09 4.09 -6.50
CA VAL A 41 -4.05 3.07 -6.38
C VAL A 41 -3.63 2.55 -7.77
N GLU A 42 -4.58 2.29 -8.67
CA GLU A 42 -4.30 1.87 -10.06
C GLU A 42 -3.48 2.92 -10.81
N ALA A 43 -3.84 4.19 -10.69
CA ALA A 43 -3.13 5.31 -11.30
C ALA A 43 -1.71 5.48 -10.74
N LEU A 44 -1.51 5.28 -9.44
CA LEU A 44 -0.18 5.36 -8.82
C LEU A 44 0.72 4.18 -9.20
N VAL A 45 0.15 3.00 -9.44
CA VAL A 45 0.90 1.85 -9.97
C VAL A 45 1.21 2.03 -11.46
N ASN A 46 0.30 2.65 -12.21
CA ASN A 46 0.44 2.98 -13.63
C ASN A 46 0.97 1.82 -14.50
N ARG A 47 0.36 0.63 -14.36
CA ARG A 47 0.75 -0.57 -15.10
C ARG A 47 -0.44 -1.16 -15.82
N LYS A 48 -0.30 -1.41 -17.12
CA LYS A 48 -1.35 -2.05 -17.95
C LYS A 48 -1.79 -3.38 -17.31
N GLY A 49 -3.11 -3.54 -17.16
CA GLY A 49 -3.73 -4.74 -16.58
C GLY A 49 -3.63 -4.86 -15.06
N PHE A 50 -3.02 -3.89 -14.36
CA PHE A 50 -3.07 -3.84 -12.91
C PHE A 50 -4.48 -3.42 -12.48
N LYS A 51 -5.09 -4.20 -11.58
CA LYS A 51 -6.43 -3.96 -11.08
C LYS A 51 -6.50 -4.11 -9.57
N VAL A 52 -7.22 -3.20 -8.93
CA VAL A 52 -7.45 -3.17 -7.49
C VAL A 52 -8.87 -3.65 -7.22
N ARG A 53 -9.00 -4.56 -6.24
CA ARG A 53 -10.30 -4.99 -5.73
C ARG A 53 -10.48 -4.46 -4.32
N VAL A 54 -11.59 -3.78 -4.09
CA VAL A 54 -12.01 -3.30 -2.79
C VAL A 54 -12.95 -4.32 -2.16
N TYR A 55 -12.67 -4.68 -0.91
CA TYR A 55 -13.48 -5.57 -0.10
C TYR A 55 -14.07 -4.76 1.05
N GLY A 56 -15.32 -4.32 0.87
CA GLY A 56 -16.04 -3.60 1.92
C GLY A 56 -16.40 -4.50 3.09
N MET A 57 -16.36 -3.95 4.31
CA MET A 57 -16.84 -4.62 5.52
C MET A 57 -18.00 -3.83 6.15
N LYS A 58 -18.71 -4.47 7.09
CA LYS A 58 -19.65 -3.75 7.96
C LYS A 58 -18.85 -2.75 8.79
N GLY A 59 -19.34 -1.51 8.88
CA GLY A 59 -18.65 -0.43 9.60
C GLY A 59 -17.76 0.45 8.73
N SER A 60 -16.67 0.94 9.31
CA SER A 60 -15.78 1.97 8.74
C SER A 60 -14.48 1.42 8.17
N GLU A 61 -14.32 0.10 8.09
CA GLU A 61 -13.11 -0.56 7.58
C GLU A 61 -13.37 -1.20 6.22
N PHE A 62 -12.31 -1.31 5.42
CA PHE A 62 -12.30 -2.06 4.17
C PHE A 62 -10.89 -2.62 3.94
N GLU A 63 -10.77 -3.55 2.99
CA GLU A 63 -9.49 -4.07 2.55
C GLU A 63 -9.32 -3.85 1.05
N ILE A 64 -8.08 -3.70 0.58
CA ILE A 64 -7.76 -3.77 -0.84
C ILE A 64 -6.87 -4.96 -1.15
N GLY A 65 -7.19 -5.66 -2.24
CA GLY A 65 -6.32 -6.61 -2.92
C GLY A 65 -5.98 -6.10 -4.31
N ALA A 66 -5.04 -6.76 -4.98
CA ALA A 66 -4.65 -6.41 -6.34
C ALA A 66 -4.36 -7.65 -7.18
N SER A 67 -4.55 -7.52 -8.50
CA SER A 67 -4.23 -8.56 -9.49
C SER A 67 -2.74 -8.91 -9.55
N ASN A 68 -1.86 -7.99 -9.12
CA ASN A 68 -0.42 -8.24 -9.02
C ASN A 68 0.11 -7.78 -7.66
N GLN A 69 0.46 -8.73 -6.80
CA GLN A 69 0.95 -8.46 -5.46
C GLN A 69 2.34 -7.79 -5.45
N GLY A 70 3.20 -8.10 -6.42
CA GLY A 70 4.51 -7.47 -6.53
C GLY A 70 4.42 -5.97 -6.84
N ALA A 71 3.51 -5.59 -7.73
CA ALA A 71 3.27 -4.18 -8.05
C ALA A 71 2.68 -3.40 -6.85
N LEU A 72 1.78 -4.02 -6.10
CA LEU A 72 1.21 -3.41 -4.89
C LEU A 72 2.27 -3.26 -3.77
N THR A 73 3.12 -4.26 -3.57
CA THR A 73 4.25 -4.19 -2.62
C THR A 73 5.29 -3.16 -3.05
N ALA A 74 5.57 -3.06 -4.36
CA ALA A 74 6.46 -2.04 -4.91
C ALA A 74 5.95 -0.61 -4.63
N LEU A 75 4.64 -0.38 -4.81
CA LEU A 75 3.98 0.88 -4.46
C LEU A 75 4.14 1.21 -2.98
N LEU A 76 3.89 0.24 -2.10
CA LEU A 76 4.05 0.40 -0.65
C LEU A 76 5.46 0.88 -0.28
N LEU A 77 6.49 0.16 -0.74
CA LEU A 77 7.88 0.49 -0.44
C LEU A 77 8.26 1.88 -0.98
N ARG A 78 7.88 2.18 -2.23
CA ARG A 78 8.10 3.49 -2.84
C ARG A 78 7.46 4.62 -2.05
N ARG A 79 6.18 4.49 -1.68
CA ARG A 79 5.47 5.53 -0.94
C ARG A 79 6.03 5.69 0.48
N ALA A 80 6.35 4.60 1.16
CA ALA A 80 6.97 4.66 2.47
C ALA A 80 8.33 5.37 2.44
N ARG A 81 9.18 5.09 1.44
CA ARG A 81 10.46 5.79 1.24
C ARG A 81 10.26 7.28 0.99
N LEU A 82 9.37 7.63 0.06
CA LEU A 82 9.10 9.03 -0.29
C LEU A 82 8.53 9.81 0.90
N LYS A 83 7.63 9.19 1.68
CA LYS A 83 7.09 9.77 2.91
C LYS A 83 8.16 10.02 3.96
N ALA A 84 9.18 9.16 4.02
CA ALA A 84 10.32 9.33 4.92
C ALA A 84 11.38 10.30 4.38
N GLY A 85 11.23 10.82 3.16
CA GLY A 85 12.17 11.75 2.53
C GLY A 85 13.51 11.12 2.15
N LEU A 86 13.57 9.80 1.94
CA LEU A 86 14.84 9.08 1.76
C LEU A 86 15.20 8.83 0.29
N SER A 87 16.50 8.93 -0.01
CA SER A 87 17.08 8.43 -1.26
C SER A 87 17.21 6.90 -1.27
N LEU A 88 17.53 6.32 -2.43
CA LEU A 88 17.76 4.87 -2.52
C LEU A 88 19.07 4.48 -1.81
N GLU A 89 20.07 5.36 -1.85
CA GLU A 89 21.37 5.22 -1.20
C GLU A 89 21.22 5.18 0.31
N GLU A 90 20.41 6.09 0.88
CA GLU A 90 20.14 6.13 2.32
C GLU A 90 19.42 4.86 2.80
N VAL A 91 18.46 4.37 2.02
CA VAL A 91 17.77 3.12 2.36
C VAL A 91 18.72 1.92 2.26
N ALA A 92 19.56 1.85 1.22
CA ALA A 92 20.56 0.80 1.11
C ALA A 92 21.56 0.84 2.27
N ALA A 93 22.04 2.02 2.68
CA ALA A 93 22.91 2.18 3.84
C ALA A 93 22.24 1.69 5.14
N ARG A 94 20.95 2.01 5.34
CA ARG A 94 20.17 1.49 6.48
C ARG A 94 20.02 -0.04 6.48
N LEU A 95 20.01 -0.64 5.29
CA LEU A 95 19.99 -2.09 5.11
C LEU A 95 21.38 -2.74 5.20
N GLY A 96 22.44 -1.96 5.48
CA GLY A 96 23.83 -2.44 5.48
C GLY A 96 24.36 -2.80 4.09
N SER A 97 23.71 -2.32 3.02
CA SER A 97 24.08 -2.58 1.63
C SER A 97 24.86 -1.41 1.04
N LYS A 98 25.92 -1.73 0.29
CA LYS A 98 26.70 -0.75 -0.49
C LYS A 98 26.04 -0.37 -1.82
N SER A 99 25.04 -1.14 -2.27
CA SER A 99 24.41 -0.95 -3.58
C SER A 99 22.96 -0.48 -3.43
N PRO A 100 22.58 0.69 -3.98
CA PRO A 100 21.19 1.16 -4.01
C PRO A 100 20.22 0.15 -4.66
N ASN A 101 20.73 -0.67 -5.59
CA ASN A 101 19.95 -1.69 -6.29
C ASN A 101 19.43 -2.81 -5.37
N SER A 102 20.01 -2.99 -4.17
CA SER A 102 19.52 -3.97 -3.20
C SER A 102 18.09 -3.66 -2.75
N TYR A 103 17.70 -2.39 -2.79
CA TYR A 103 16.36 -1.93 -2.45
C TYR A 103 15.55 -1.55 -3.70
N ALA A 104 16.16 -0.86 -4.67
CA ALA A 104 15.47 -0.36 -5.87
C ALA A 104 14.74 -1.45 -6.68
N ARG A 105 15.28 -2.67 -6.74
CA ARG A 105 14.65 -3.79 -7.47
C ARG A 105 13.25 -4.15 -6.93
N TYR A 106 13.01 -3.91 -5.64
CA TYR A 106 11.71 -4.16 -5.01
C TYR A 106 10.72 -3.03 -5.30
N GLU A 107 11.15 -1.76 -5.27
CA GLU A 107 10.30 -0.62 -5.68
C GLU A 107 9.95 -0.64 -7.17
N GLN A 108 10.76 -1.30 -8.00
CA GLN A 108 10.47 -1.51 -9.42
C GLN A 108 9.58 -2.74 -9.67
N GLY A 109 9.31 -3.55 -8.65
CA GLY A 109 8.57 -4.81 -8.79
C GLY A 109 9.30 -5.88 -9.61
N ARG A 110 10.63 -5.77 -9.78
CA ARG A 110 11.48 -6.77 -10.46
C ARG A 110 11.74 -8.00 -9.58
N SER A 111 11.57 -7.86 -8.27
CA SER A 111 11.70 -8.95 -7.31
C SER A 111 10.56 -8.87 -6.30
N LEU A 112 9.96 -10.01 -5.99
CA LEU A 112 9.01 -10.11 -4.89
C LEU A 112 9.78 -10.48 -3.61
N PRO A 113 9.68 -9.71 -2.52
CA PRO A 113 10.35 -10.06 -1.27
C PRO A 113 9.65 -11.24 -0.59
N SER A 114 10.42 -12.06 0.12
CA SER A 114 9.86 -12.94 1.16
C SER A 114 9.24 -12.10 2.28
N VAL A 115 8.44 -12.69 3.15
CA VAL A 115 7.84 -11.97 4.31
C VAL A 115 8.93 -11.35 5.19
N GLU A 116 9.97 -12.13 5.53
CA GLU A 116 11.11 -11.64 6.31
C GLU A 116 11.82 -10.46 5.63
N LYS A 117 12.09 -10.59 4.32
CA LYS A 117 12.73 -9.51 3.55
C LYS A 117 11.83 -8.29 3.47
N LEU A 118 10.51 -8.45 3.33
CA LEU A 118 9.57 -7.34 3.31
C LEU A 118 9.61 -6.56 4.63
N THR A 119 9.65 -7.24 5.77
CA THR A 119 9.81 -6.61 7.09
C THR A 119 11.10 -5.81 7.17
N GLN A 120 12.23 -6.36 6.70
CA GLN A 120 13.52 -5.65 6.65
C GLN A 120 13.47 -4.40 5.74
N LEU A 121 12.90 -4.54 4.54
CA LEU A 121 12.79 -3.43 3.57
C LEU A 121 11.90 -2.31 4.13
N PHE A 122 10.79 -2.66 4.78
CA PHE A 122 9.87 -1.68 5.35
C PHE A 122 10.43 -0.99 6.59
N SER A 123 11.12 -1.71 7.49
CA SER A 123 11.73 -1.09 8.68
C SER A 123 12.81 -0.06 8.32
N ALA A 124 13.49 -0.24 7.18
CA ALA A 124 14.47 0.72 6.67
C ALA A 124 13.83 2.07 6.27
N VAL A 125 12.56 2.07 5.83
CA VAL A 125 11.84 3.27 5.36
C VAL A 125 10.80 3.80 6.35
N ALA A 126 10.22 2.94 7.18
CA ALA A 126 9.19 3.29 8.15
C ALA A 126 9.69 3.00 9.57
N ARG A 127 10.64 3.82 10.05
CA ARG A 127 11.19 3.68 11.42
C ARG A 127 10.05 3.70 12.44
N ASN A 128 10.13 2.79 13.41
CA ASN A 128 9.14 2.60 14.49
C ASN A 128 7.74 2.17 14.01
N ARG A 129 7.65 1.52 12.84
CA ARG A 129 6.43 0.87 12.37
C ARG A 129 6.74 -0.56 11.95
N GLU A 130 5.78 -1.44 12.20
CA GLU A 130 5.88 -2.87 11.86
C GLU A 130 4.66 -3.32 11.07
N PHE A 131 4.81 -4.44 10.37
CA PHE A 131 3.67 -5.15 9.81
C PHE A 131 3.02 -6.02 10.86
N VAL A 132 1.70 -5.96 10.92
CA VAL A 132 0.90 -6.99 11.60
C VAL A 132 0.14 -7.75 10.53
N ILE A 133 0.30 -9.07 10.51
CA ILE A 133 -0.50 -9.94 9.65
C ILE A 133 -1.71 -10.38 10.46
N MET A 134 -2.89 -10.16 9.88
CA MET A 134 -4.16 -10.53 10.49
C MET A 134 -4.95 -11.39 9.50
N GLU A 135 -5.77 -12.28 10.02
CA GLU A 135 -6.79 -12.94 9.23
C GLU A 135 -7.82 -11.89 8.76
N SER A 136 -8.21 -11.99 7.49
CA SER A 136 -9.21 -11.07 6.93
C SER A 136 -10.58 -11.34 7.54
N ARG A 137 -11.29 -10.25 7.84
CA ARG A 137 -12.66 -10.30 8.36
C ARG A 137 -13.72 -10.22 7.26
N VAL A 138 -13.29 -10.08 6.01
CA VAL A 138 -14.17 -10.09 4.84
C VAL A 138 -14.71 -11.51 4.68
N ARG A 139 -16.02 -11.67 4.80
CA ARG A 139 -16.70 -12.92 4.48
C ARG A 139 -16.83 -13.02 2.96
N TYR A 140 -16.37 -14.14 2.40
CA TYR A 140 -16.68 -14.49 1.03
C TYR A 140 -18.05 -15.17 1.05
N GLU A 141 -19.04 -14.54 0.41
CA GLU A 141 -20.31 -15.19 0.05
C GLU A 141 -20.10 -16.04 -1.21
#